data_AF-A0A4R8M2V0-F1
#
_entry.id   AF-A0A4R8M2V0-F1
#
_cell.length_a   1.000
_cell.length_b   1.000
_cell.length_c   1.000
_cell.angle_alpha   90.00
_cell.angle_beta   90.00
_cell.angle_gamma   90.00
#
_symmetry.space_group_name_H-M   'P 1'
#
loop_
_entity.id
_entity.type
_entity.pdbx_description
1 polymer ?
#
loop_
_entity_poly.entity_id
_entity_poly.type
_entity_poly.pdbx_seq_one_letter_code
_entity_poly.pdbx_strand_id
1 'polypeptide(L)' 'MTYVYRAIVLFILLLVVICQFREKDFWKQATAALVVIPLVLRLLMIK' A
#
# COMPACT_ATOMS: atom_id res chain seq x y z
N MET A 1 -3.84 11.80 -17.13
CA MET A 1 -4.01 10.36 -16.83
C MET A 1 -3.18 9.88 -15.64
N THR A 2 -1.94 10.33 -15.46
CA THR A 2 -1.04 9.86 -14.37
C THR A 2 -1.37 10.36 -12.97
N TYR A 3 -1.94 11.56 -12.82
CA TYR A 3 -2.23 12.17 -11.52
C TYR A 3 -3.38 11.48 -10.77
N VAL A 4 -4.46 11.14 -11.48
CA VAL A 4 -5.60 10.40 -10.90
C VAL A 4 -5.16 9.00 -10.47
N TYR A 5 -4.35 8.33 -11.28
CA TYR A 5 -3.77 7.04 -10.92
C TYR A 5 -2.91 7.13 -9.65
N ARG A 6 -2.01 8.11 -9.56
CA ARG A 6 -1.21 8.35 -8.35
C ARG A 6 -2.07 8.66 -7.12
N ALA A 7 -3.15 9.43 -7.27
CA ALA A 7 -4.06 9.73 -6.18
C ALA A 7 -4.78 8.47 -5.65
N ILE A 8 -5.25 7.60 -6.54
CA ILE A 8 -5.88 6.32 -6.17
C ILE A 8 -4.87 5.41 -5.48
N VAL A 9 -3.64 5.32 -6.01
CA VAL A 9 -2.60 4.48 -5.40
C VAL A 9 -2.24 5.00 -4.01
N LEU A 10 -2.07 6.32 -3.82
CA LEU A 10 -1.82 6.91 -2.50
C LEU A 10 -2.96 6.64 -1.51
N PHE A 11 -4.22 6.73 -1.96
CA PHE A 11 -5.38 6.47 -1.12
C PHE A 11 -5.42 5.02 -0.64
N ILE A 12 -5.17 4.06 -1.54
CA ILE A 12 -5.09 2.64 -1.19
C ILE A 12 -3.92 2.38 -0.24
N LEU A 13 -2.75 3.00 -0.49
CA LEU A 13 -1.58 2.89 0.38
C LEU A 13 -1.88 3.33 1.82
N LEU A 14 -2.53 4.49 1.97
CA LEU A 14 -2.96 5.02 3.26
C LEU A 14 -3.91 4.06 3.99
N LEU A 15 -4.92 3.55 3.30
CA LEU A 15 -5.87 2.57 3.86
C LEU A 15 -5.16 1.32 4.35
N VAL A 16 -4.20 0.79 3.58
CA VAL A 16 -3.48 -0.42 3.97
C VAL A 16 -2.55 -0.16 5.15
N VAL A 17 -1.86 0.99 5.20
CA VAL A 17 -1.03 1.38 6.35
C VAL A 17 -1.87 1.57 7.62
N ILE A 18 -3.06 2.17 7.51
CA ILE A 18 -3.98 2.31 8.65
C ILE A 18 -4.48 0.94 9.12
N CYS A 19 -4.83 0.04 8.20
CA CYS A 19 -5.19 -1.35 8.53
C CYS A 19 -4.03 -2.10 9.20
N GLN A 20 -2.80 -1.95 8.69
CA GLN A 20 -1.59 -2.51 9.28
C GLN A 20 -1.41 -2.06 10.74
N PHE A 21 -1.61 -0.77 11.02
CA PHE A 21 -1.43 -0.22 12.36
C PHE A 21 -2.51 -0.67 13.34
N ARG A 22 -3.69 -1.03 12.84
CA ARG A 22 -4.82 -1.49 13.67
C ARG A 22 -4.81 -2.99 13.93
N GLU A 23 -4.16 -3.78 13.07
CA GLU A 23 -4.13 -5.23 13.17
C GLU A 23 -3.00 -5.69 14.10
N LYS A 24 -3.33 -6.50 15.12
CA LYS A 24 -2.38 -7.04 16.11
C LYS A 24 -1.75 -8.37 15.69
N ASP A 25 -2.29 -9.01 14.64
CA ASP A 25 -1.87 -10.31 14.14
C ASP A 25 -0.74 -10.17 13.10
N PHE A 26 0.46 -10.65 13.44
CA PHE A 26 1.64 -10.60 12.56
C PHE A 26 1.42 -11.21 11.16
N TRP A 27 0.63 -12.27 11.05
CA TRP A 27 0.36 -12.93 9.76
C TRP A 27 -0.50 -12.09 8.82
N LYS A 28 -1.53 -11.44 9.36
CA LYS A 28 -2.32 -10.47 8.61
C LYS A 28 -1.49 -9.22 8.32
N GLN A 29 -0.57 -8.88 9.23
CA GLN A 29 0.35 -7.78 9.03
C GLN A 29 1.26 -8.04 7.81
N ALA A 30 1.91 -9.20 7.75
CA ALA A 30 2.75 -9.61 6.63
C ALA A 30 1.99 -9.67 5.29
N THR A 31 0.74 -10.15 5.31
CA THR A 31 -0.10 -10.26 4.10
C THR A 31 -0.42 -8.88 3.52
N ALA A 32 -0.77 -7.91 4.36
CA ALA A 32 -1.02 -6.56 3.90
C ALA A 32 0.28 -5.83 3.48
N ALA A 33 1.41 -6.07 4.14
CA ALA A 33 2.71 -5.56 3.71
C ALA A 33 3.09 -6.06 2.30
N LEU A 34 2.76 -7.32 1.97
CA LEU A 34 3.01 -7.92 0.65
C LEU A 34 2.23 -7.24 -0.49
N VAL A 35 1.10 -6.60 -0.18
CA VAL A 35 0.33 -5.77 -1.13
C VAL A 35 0.84 -4.33 -1.17
N VAL A 36 1.34 -3.80 -0.04
CA VAL A 36 1.92 -2.45 0.04
C VAL A 36 3.21 -2.33 -0.75
N ILE A 37 4.11 -3.32 -0.64
CA ILE A 37 5.42 -3.33 -1.31
C ILE A 37 5.29 -3.06 -2.83
N PRO A 38 4.51 -3.84 -3.61
CA PRO A 38 4.38 -3.60 -5.04
C PRO A 38 3.65 -2.29 -5.35
N LEU A 39 2.75 -1.81 -4.49
CA LEU A 39 2.10 -0.51 -4.65
C LEU A 39 3.08 0.65 -4.50
N VAL A 40 3.93 0.59 -3.47
CA VAL A 40 5.00 1.57 -3.20
C VAL A 40 6.02 1.54 -4.34
N LEU A 41 6.46 0.35 -4.75
CA LEU A 41 7.41 0.16 -5.84
C LEU A 41 6.87 0.74 -7.17
N ARG A 42 5.58 0.50 -7.44
CA ARG A 42 4.86 1.03 -8.61
C ARG A 42 4.68 2.55 -8.54
N LEU A 43 4.61 3.14 -7.35
CA LEU A 43 4.53 4.59 -7.16
C LEU A 43 5.89 5.29 -7.28
N LEU A 44 6.96 4.65 -6.78
CA LEU A 44 8.35 5.06 -6.95
C LEU A 44 8.88 4.87 -8.38
N MET A 45 8.14 4.18 -9.25
CA MET A 45 8.57 3.83 -10.62
C MET A 45 9.95 3.17 -10.66
N ILE A 46 10.25 2.32 -9.67
CA ILE A 46 11.39 1.41 -9.77
C ILE A 46 10.96 0.31 -10.75
N LYS A 47 11.46 0.39 -11.98
CA LYS A 47 11.38 -0.69 -12.98
C LYS A 47 12.46 -1.72 -12.68
#